data_AF-A0A966BFH3-F1
#
_entry.id   AF-A0A966BFH3-F1
#
_cell.length_a   1.000
_cell.length_b   1.000
_cell.length_c   1.000
_cell.angle_alpha   90.00
_cell.angle_beta   90.00
_cell.angle_gamma   90.00
#
_symmetry.space_group_name_H-M   'P 1'
#
loop_
_entity.id
_entity.type
_entity.pdbx_description
1 polymer ?
#
loop_
_entity_poly.entity_id
_entity_poly.type
_entity_poly.pdbx_seq_one_letter_code
_entity_poly.pdbx_strand_id
1 'polypeptide(L)'
;MVKKLRRFDEFVEEALYGDAGFYTIGGQKNDFTTSPETSTLFGDCVAHYLDNVWESLGRPNPFVVIEGGSGPGRLCRDIFLGSLRCRDAIRYVMVERSEQQRKKALAEVANSCFADVEELPITTLSDLPSGPLTGVVLANELLDNLCPRLLVKRDEGWNEIYV
;
A
#
# COMPACT_ATOMS: atom_id res chain seq x y z
N MET A 1 7.54 30.00 -26.71
CA MET A 1 6.81 28.86 -26.13
C MET A 1 6.11 29.35 -24.87
N VAL A 2 4.78 29.38 -24.84
CA VAL A 2 4.03 29.73 -23.61
C VAL A 2 4.16 28.53 -22.68
N LYS A 3 4.77 28.71 -21.50
CA LYS A 3 4.75 27.68 -20.45
C LYS A 3 3.29 27.51 -20.01
N LYS A 4 2.71 26.35 -20.28
CA LYS A 4 1.40 25.98 -19.77
C LYS A 4 1.53 25.78 -18.26
N LEU A 5 0.85 26.60 -17.48
CA LEU A 5 0.72 26.42 -16.03
C LEU A 5 0.03 25.07 -15.77
N ARG A 6 0.63 24.23 -14.92
CA ARG A 6 0.05 22.94 -14.49
C ARG A 6 -0.43 23.04 -13.06
N ARG A 7 -1.51 22.36 -12.72
CA ARG A 7 -1.95 22.31 -11.31
C ARG A 7 -0.88 21.60 -10.48
N PHE A 8 -0.71 22.01 -9.21
CA PHE A 8 0.34 21.42 -8.37
C PHE A 8 0.20 19.90 -8.22
N ASP A 9 -1.03 19.38 -8.09
CA ASP A 9 -1.30 17.94 -8.02
C ASP A 9 -0.82 17.20 -9.29
N GLU A 10 -1.08 17.76 -10.47
CA GLU A 10 -0.60 17.21 -11.75
C GLU A 10 0.92 17.21 -11.87
N PHE A 11 1.58 18.26 -11.37
CA PHE A 11 3.04 18.33 -11.33
C PHE A 11 3.63 17.26 -10.40
N VAL A 12 3.06 17.11 -9.19
CA VAL A 12 3.52 16.10 -8.23
C VAL A 12 3.24 14.69 -8.76
N GLU A 13 2.09 14.44 -9.38
CA GLU A 13 1.79 13.17 -10.04
C GLU A 13 2.85 12.86 -11.10
N GLU A 14 3.14 13.77 -12.03
CA GLU A 14 4.18 13.51 -13.04
C GLU A 14 5.56 13.25 -12.41
N ALA A 15 5.93 14.01 -11.36
CA ALA A 15 7.22 13.89 -10.69
C ALA A 15 7.38 12.61 -9.86
N LEU A 16 6.30 12.12 -9.23
CA LEU A 16 6.34 10.88 -8.45
C LEU A 16 6.17 9.66 -9.34
N TYR A 17 5.38 9.80 -10.40
CA TYR A 17 4.66 8.68 -10.98
C TYR A 17 4.64 8.62 -12.51
N GLY A 18 5.15 9.64 -13.20
CA GLY A 18 5.37 9.61 -14.65
C GLY A 18 6.48 8.65 -15.06
N ASP A 19 6.82 8.64 -16.36
CA ASP A 19 7.82 7.71 -16.93
C ASP A 19 9.20 7.84 -16.26
N ALA A 20 9.60 9.06 -15.89
CA ALA A 20 10.81 9.36 -15.15
C ALA A 20 10.54 9.69 -13.66
N GLY A 21 9.32 9.38 -13.19
CA GLY A 21 8.87 9.68 -11.85
C GLY A 21 9.62 8.86 -10.79
N PHE A 22 9.77 9.45 -9.60
CA PHE A 22 10.56 8.88 -8.50
C PHE A 22 10.24 7.41 -8.21
N TYR A 23 8.96 7.04 -8.07
CA TYR A 23 8.56 5.65 -7.79
C TYR A 23 8.63 4.73 -9.00
N THR A 24 8.52 5.28 -10.22
CA THR A 24 8.59 4.51 -11.47
C THR A 24 10.01 4.00 -11.71
N ILE A 25 11.02 4.84 -11.46
CA ILE A 25 12.43 4.47 -11.61
C ILE A 25 13.00 3.72 -10.39
N GLY A 26 12.17 3.48 -9.36
CA GLY A 26 12.52 2.70 -8.18
C GLY A 26 13.14 3.49 -7.02
N GLY A 27 13.03 4.82 -7.02
CA GLY A 27 13.66 5.75 -6.08
C GLY A 27 15.19 5.61 -6.02
N GLN A 28 15.86 6.34 -5.12
CA GLN A 28 17.27 6.08 -4.87
C GLN A 28 17.42 4.91 -3.90
N LYS A 29 18.38 4.01 -4.15
CA LYS A 29 18.80 2.98 -3.18
C LYS A 29 19.19 3.70 -1.88
N ASN A 30 18.36 3.56 -0.85
CA ASN A 30 18.45 4.10 0.54
C ASN A 30 17.39 5.15 0.93
N ASP A 31 16.48 5.58 0.05
CA ASP A 31 15.46 6.58 0.42
C ASP A 31 14.20 5.97 1.07
N PHE A 32 14.01 4.65 1.00
CA PHE A 32 12.84 3.96 1.56
C PHE A 32 13.20 3.21 2.83
N THR A 33 13.39 3.93 3.94
CA THR A 33 13.35 3.32 5.28
C THR A 33 11.98 3.56 5.87
N THR A 34 11.03 2.67 5.57
CA THR A 34 9.70 2.67 6.20
C THR A 34 9.71 1.78 7.45
N SER A 35 8.64 1.83 8.27
CA SER A 35 8.56 0.99 9.48
C SER A 35 8.78 -0.52 9.20
N PRO A 36 8.19 -1.12 8.14
CA PRO A 36 8.49 -2.50 7.72
C PRO A 36 9.92 -2.74 7.20
N GLU A 37 10.62 -1.70 6.75
CA GLU A 37 12.01 -1.83 6.27
C GLU A 37 13.01 -1.89 7.44
N THR A 38 12.61 -1.40 8.62
CA THR A 38 13.48 -1.28 9.80
C THR A 38 13.50 -2.57 10.65
N SER A 39 12.35 -3.24 10.80
CA SER A 39 12.24 -4.45 11.61
C SER A 39 10.96 -5.23 11.32
N THR A 40 11.01 -6.56 11.42
CA THR A 40 9.84 -7.44 11.35
C THR A 40 8.87 -7.23 12.52
N LEU A 41 9.32 -6.59 13.62
CA LEU A 41 8.50 -6.31 14.80
C LEU A 41 7.26 -5.47 14.47
N PHE A 42 7.33 -4.60 13.45
CA PHE A 42 6.16 -3.86 13.02
C PHE A 42 5.11 -4.78 12.39
N GLY A 43 5.54 -5.73 11.55
CA GLY A 43 4.67 -6.77 11.00
C GLY A 43 4.04 -7.64 12.08
N ASP A 44 4.79 -8.03 13.11
CA ASP A 44 4.27 -8.78 14.27
C ASP A 44 3.20 -7.99 15.03
N CYS A 45 3.43 -6.68 15.26
CA CYS A 45 2.42 -5.81 15.88
C CYS A 45 1.12 -5.76 15.07
N VAL A 46 1.24 -5.66 13.74
CA VAL A 46 0.08 -5.65 12.84
C VAL A 46 -0.62 -7.01 12.84
N ALA A 47 0.12 -8.13 12.85
CA ALA A 47 -0.45 -9.47 12.94
C ALA A 47 -1.30 -9.63 14.22
N HIS A 48 -0.80 -9.17 15.37
CA HIS A 48 -1.57 -9.17 16.62
C HIS A 48 -2.83 -8.28 16.54
N TYR A 49 -2.74 -7.13 15.89
CA TYR A 49 -3.90 -6.27 15.65
C TYR A 49 -4.96 -6.97 14.78
N LEU A 50 -4.54 -7.61 13.68
CA LEU A 50 -5.43 -8.33 12.77
C LEU A 50 -6.17 -9.46 13.48
N ASP A 51 -5.47 -10.22 14.32
CA ASP A 51 -6.07 -11.27 15.14
C ASP A 51 -7.16 -10.72 16.08
N ASN A 52 -6.90 -9.59 16.75
CA ASN A 52 -7.87 -8.99 17.66
C ASN A 52 -9.12 -8.49 16.91
N VAL A 53 -8.95 -7.88 15.73
CA VAL A 53 -10.07 -7.46 14.90
C VAL A 53 -10.87 -8.68 14.41
N TRP A 54 -10.19 -9.71 13.92
CA TRP A 54 -10.82 -10.95 13.48
C TRP A 54 -11.67 -11.59 14.58
N GLU A 55 -11.15 -11.68 15.81
CA GLU A 55 -11.91 -12.17 16.96
C GLU A 55 -13.11 -11.29 17.30
N SER A 56 -12.94 -9.96 17.28
CA SER A 56 -14.03 -9.00 17.55
C SER A 56 -15.16 -9.07 16.51
N LEU A 57 -14.86 -9.48 15.28
CA LEU A 57 -15.82 -9.67 14.19
C LEU A 57 -16.49 -11.06 14.22
N GLY A 58 -16.22 -11.88 15.24
CA GLY A 58 -16.79 -13.23 15.35
C GLY A 58 -16.10 -14.27 14.48
N ARG A 59 -14.79 -14.08 14.20
CA ARG A 59 -13.95 -15.00 13.43
C ARG A 59 -14.46 -15.28 12.00
N PRO A 60 -14.70 -14.24 11.18
CA PRO A 60 -15.17 -14.43 9.81
C PRO A 60 -14.19 -15.25 8.97
N ASN A 61 -14.73 -15.99 8.00
CA ASN A 61 -13.96 -16.71 6.97
C ASN A 61 -14.70 -16.58 5.63
N PRO A 62 -14.19 -15.79 4.66
CA PRO A 62 -12.89 -15.11 4.68
C PRO A 62 -12.86 -13.86 5.58
N PHE A 63 -11.66 -13.54 6.10
CA PHE A 63 -11.31 -12.27 6.72
C PHE A 63 -10.39 -11.51 5.76
N VAL A 64 -10.87 -10.43 5.16
CA VAL A 64 -10.14 -9.78 4.06
C VAL A 64 -9.25 -8.66 4.59
N VAL A 65 -7.98 -8.66 4.21
CA VAL A 65 -7.03 -7.58 4.56
C VAL A 65 -6.59 -6.92 3.27
N ILE A 66 -6.82 -5.60 3.13
CA ILE A 66 -6.40 -4.83 1.96
C ILE A 66 -5.26 -3.90 2.39
N GLU A 67 -4.10 -4.01 1.76
CA GLU A 67 -2.96 -3.11 1.98
C GLU A 67 -2.81 -2.15 0.81
N GLY A 68 -3.17 -0.88 1.03
CA GLY A 68 -2.97 0.20 0.06
C GLY A 68 -1.53 0.69 0.07
N GLY A 69 -0.89 0.76 -1.10
CA GLY A 69 0.51 1.15 -1.22
C GLY A 69 1.46 0.06 -0.74
N SER A 70 1.16 -1.20 -1.06
CA SER A 70 1.90 -2.36 -0.52
C SER A 70 3.37 -2.42 -0.93
N GLY A 71 3.79 -1.63 -1.93
CA GLY A 71 5.15 -1.61 -2.43
C GLY A 71 5.62 -3.03 -2.81
N PRO A 72 6.79 -3.49 -2.30
CA PRO A 72 7.30 -4.83 -2.57
C PRO A 72 6.69 -5.94 -1.68
N GLY A 73 5.61 -5.67 -0.93
CA GLY A 73 4.89 -6.68 -0.14
C GLY A 73 5.54 -7.06 1.20
N ARG A 74 6.47 -6.24 1.72
CA ARG A 74 7.18 -6.54 2.97
C ARG A 74 6.27 -6.63 4.19
N LEU A 75 5.33 -5.70 4.36
CA LEU A 75 4.41 -5.75 5.50
C LEU A 75 3.57 -7.03 5.46
N CYS A 76 3.01 -7.37 4.30
CA CYS A 76 2.33 -8.64 4.06
C CYS A 76 3.21 -9.85 4.43
N ARG A 77 4.45 -9.91 3.94
CA ARG A 77 5.42 -10.96 4.28
C ARG A 77 5.62 -11.07 5.79
N ASP A 78 5.92 -9.96 6.45
CA ASP A 78 6.25 -9.94 7.86
C ASP A 78 5.03 -10.29 8.73
N ILE A 79 3.81 -9.89 8.34
CA ILE A 79 2.55 -10.34 8.98
C ILE A 79 2.40 -11.86 8.90
N PHE A 80 2.69 -12.48 7.75
CA PHE A 80 2.59 -13.93 7.57
C PHE A 80 3.77 -14.72 8.17
N LEU A 81 4.93 -14.10 8.37
CA LEU A 81 6.02 -14.68 9.16
C LEU A 81 5.73 -14.61 10.67
N GLY A 82 4.94 -13.62 11.10
CA GLY A 82 4.48 -13.47 12.47
C GLY A 82 3.50 -14.57 12.94
N SER A 83 3.20 -14.54 14.24
CA SER A 83 2.26 -15.47 14.88
C SER A 83 0.81 -15.05 14.67
N LEU A 84 0.26 -15.36 13.50
CA LEU A 84 -1.09 -14.98 13.06
C LEU A 84 -2.10 -16.11 13.30
N ARG A 85 -3.03 -15.95 14.25
CA ARG A 85 -4.06 -16.97 14.56
C ARG A 85 -5.13 -17.06 13.46
N CYS A 86 -5.41 -15.95 12.77
CA CYS A 86 -6.35 -15.90 11.66
C CYS A 86 -5.76 -16.29 10.29
N ARG A 87 -4.56 -16.90 10.26
CA ARG A 87 -3.80 -17.22 9.04
C ARG A 87 -4.62 -17.91 7.96
N ASP A 88 -5.42 -18.92 8.31
CA ASP A 88 -6.20 -19.71 7.35
C ASP A 88 -7.45 -18.97 6.83
N ALA A 89 -7.97 -18.02 7.62
CA ALA A 89 -9.13 -17.21 7.25
C ALA A 89 -8.76 -15.99 6.41
N ILE A 90 -7.50 -15.52 6.50
CA ILE A 90 -7.07 -14.31 5.81
C ILE A 90 -7.11 -14.48 4.30
N ARG A 91 -7.61 -13.44 3.62
CA ARG A 91 -7.37 -13.17 2.20
C ARG A 91 -6.75 -11.79 2.07
N TYR A 92 -5.46 -11.76 1.76
CA TYR A 92 -4.66 -10.55 1.73
C TYR A 92 -4.58 -9.97 0.31
N VAL A 93 -4.90 -8.68 0.16
CA VAL A 93 -4.93 -7.98 -1.12
C VAL A 93 -3.89 -6.86 -1.07
N MET A 94 -2.78 -7.04 -1.79
CA MET A 94 -1.73 -6.05 -1.94
C MET A 94 -2.09 -5.09 -3.09
N VAL A 95 -2.38 -3.83 -2.77
CA VAL A 95 -2.78 -2.81 -3.75
C VAL A 95 -1.60 -1.91 -4.06
N GLU A 96 -1.17 -1.93 -5.32
CA GLU A 96 -0.01 -1.19 -5.79
C GLU A 96 -0.20 -0.82 -7.26
N ARG A 97 -0.05 0.46 -7.60
CA ARG A 97 -0.22 1.03 -8.95
C ARG A 97 0.80 0.47 -9.95
N SER A 98 2.04 0.24 -9.52
CA SER A 98 3.11 -0.26 -10.38
C SER A 98 2.99 -1.77 -10.63
N GLU A 99 2.80 -2.17 -11.89
CA GLU A 99 2.76 -3.58 -12.27
C GLU A 99 4.03 -4.33 -11.90
N GLN A 100 5.18 -3.68 -12.04
CA GLN A 100 6.46 -4.27 -11.68
C GLN A 100 6.54 -4.55 -10.17
N GLN A 101 6.07 -3.62 -9.33
CA GLN A 101 6.06 -3.78 -7.88
C GLN A 101 5.04 -4.86 -7.45
N ARG A 102 3.84 -4.91 -8.06
CA ARG A 102 2.87 -5.99 -7.83
C ARG A 102 3.48 -7.37 -8.09
N LYS A 103 4.15 -7.56 -9.23
CA LYS A 103 4.79 -8.84 -9.57
C LYS A 103 5.88 -9.21 -8.56
N LYS A 104 6.71 -8.25 -8.14
CA LYS A 104 7.73 -8.46 -7.10
C LYS A 104 7.09 -8.84 -5.77
N ALA A 105 6.05 -8.12 -5.34
CA ALA A 105 5.36 -8.37 -4.09
C ALA A 105 4.75 -9.77 -4.04
N LEU A 106 4.03 -10.17 -5.09
CA LEU A 106 3.45 -11.51 -5.16
C LEU A 106 4.52 -12.60 -5.07
N ALA A 107 5.62 -12.46 -5.83
CA ALA A 107 6.70 -13.44 -5.84
C ALA A 107 7.45 -13.50 -4.50
N GLU A 108 7.79 -12.35 -3.92
CA GLU A 108 8.50 -12.23 -2.63
C GLU A 108 7.71 -12.91 -1.50
N VAL A 109 6.42 -12.57 -1.37
CA VAL A 109 5.58 -13.11 -0.30
C VAL A 109 5.29 -14.59 -0.53
N ALA A 110 4.97 -15.01 -1.76
CA ALA A 110 4.72 -16.42 -2.08
C ALA A 110 5.94 -17.31 -1.74
N ASN A 111 7.14 -16.91 -2.17
CA ASN A 111 8.36 -17.67 -1.92
C ASN A 111 8.74 -17.71 -0.44
N SER A 112 8.47 -16.63 0.31
CA SER A 112 8.84 -16.53 1.72
C SER A 112 7.87 -17.25 2.66
N CYS A 113 6.58 -17.28 2.31
CA CYS A 113 5.52 -17.66 3.25
C CYS A 113 4.69 -18.87 2.80
N PHE A 114 4.73 -19.25 1.52
CA PHE A 114 3.75 -20.17 0.92
C PHE A 114 4.35 -21.13 -0.14
N ALA A 115 5.62 -21.54 0.01
CA ALA A 115 6.32 -22.37 -0.97
C ALA A 115 5.61 -23.69 -1.33
N ASP A 116 4.84 -24.28 -0.41
CA ASP A 116 4.19 -25.59 -0.56
C ASP A 116 2.65 -25.50 -0.58
N VAL A 117 2.06 -24.35 -0.95
CA VAL A 117 0.60 -24.15 -0.93
C VAL A 117 0.03 -24.10 -2.35
N GLU A 118 -1.02 -24.87 -2.62
CA GLU A 118 -1.70 -24.89 -3.93
C GLU A 118 -2.45 -23.59 -4.23
N GLU A 119 -3.14 -23.03 -3.23
CA GLU A 119 -3.92 -21.80 -3.35
C GLU A 119 -3.36 -20.71 -2.43
N LEU A 120 -2.84 -19.63 -3.02
CA LEU A 120 -2.26 -18.52 -2.27
C LEU A 120 -3.36 -17.71 -1.58
N PRO A 121 -3.25 -17.42 -0.27
CA PRO A 121 -4.18 -16.54 0.44
C PRO A 121 -3.89 -15.05 0.16
N ILE A 122 -3.08 -14.77 -0.87
CA ILE A 122 -2.61 -13.43 -1.23
C ILE A 122 -2.92 -13.15 -2.70
N THR A 123 -3.20 -11.89 -3.02
CA THR A 123 -3.35 -11.42 -4.40
C THR A 123 -2.87 -9.98 -4.52
N THR A 124 -2.74 -9.49 -5.76
CA THR A 124 -2.35 -8.10 -6.04
C THR A 124 -3.37 -7.43 -6.94
N LEU A 125 -3.73 -6.18 -6.63
CA LEU A 125 -4.59 -5.34 -7.48
C LEU A 125 -3.91 -4.02 -7.80
N SER A 126 -4.24 -3.43 -8.95
CA SER A 126 -3.75 -2.09 -9.33
C SER A 126 -4.48 -0.95 -8.62
N ASP A 127 -5.67 -1.23 -8.10
CA ASP A 127 -6.54 -0.25 -7.45
C ASP A 127 -7.32 -0.90 -6.30
N LEU A 128 -7.82 -0.07 -5.38
CA LEU A 128 -8.60 -0.53 -4.24
C LEU A 128 -9.90 -1.22 -4.73
N PRO A 129 -10.21 -2.43 -4.23
CA PRO A 129 -11.45 -3.09 -4.59
C PRO A 129 -12.65 -2.32 -4.02
N SER A 130 -13.76 -2.32 -4.76
CA SER A 130 -15.03 -1.73 -4.32
C SER A 130 -15.97 -2.79 -3.74
N GLY A 131 -16.89 -2.35 -2.87
CA GLY A 131 -17.91 -3.21 -2.26
C GLY A 131 -17.77 -3.36 -0.75
N PRO A 132 -18.64 -4.16 -0.12
CA PRO A 132 -18.60 -4.39 1.31
C PRO A 132 -17.35 -5.18 1.70
N LEU A 133 -16.77 -4.82 2.83
CA LEU A 133 -15.59 -5.47 3.41
C LEU A 133 -15.94 -6.02 4.80
N THR A 134 -15.60 -7.29 5.05
CA THR A 134 -15.50 -7.85 6.41
C THR A 134 -14.04 -8.13 6.68
N GLY A 135 -13.37 -7.18 7.35
CA GLY A 135 -11.92 -7.11 7.21
C GLY A 135 -11.28 -5.84 7.75
N VAL A 136 -10.05 -5.61 7.28
CA VAL A 136 -9.22 -4.46 7.63
C VAL A 136 -8.64 -3.86 6.35
N VAL A 137 -8.56 -2.52 6.30
CA VAL A 137 -7.75 -1.79 5.32
C VAL A 137 -6.53 -1.22 6.03
N LEU A 138 -5.34 -1.55 5.54
CA LEU A 138 -4.05 -1.03 5.97
C LEU A 138 -3.55 0.00 4.96
N ALA A 139 -2.98 1.09 5.44
CA ALA A 139 -2.45 2.18 4.62
C ALA A 139 -1.23 2.81 5.32
N ASN A 140 -0.14 2.04 5.44
CA ASN A 140 1.10 2.52 6.04
C ASN A 140 1.85 3.41 5.04
N GLU A 141 2.08 4.68 5.39
CA GLU A 141 2.84 5.63 4.55
C GLU A 141 2.28 5.73 3.10
N LEU A 142 0.95 5.61 2.98
CA LEU A 142 0.25 5.82 1.71
C LEU A 142 -0.13 7.30 1.52
N LEU A 143 -0.60 7.95 2.59
CA LEU A 143 -1.25 9.25 2.51
C LEU A 143 -0.27 10.42 2.31
N ASP A 144 0.97 10.26 2.75
CA ASP A 144 2.06 11.22 2.55
C ASP A 144 2.53 11.28 1.07
N ASN A 145 2.24 10.23 0.30
CA ASN A 145 2.60 10.10 -1.12
C ASN A 145 1.43 10.42 -2.07
N LEU A 146 0.34 11.00 -1.55
CA LEU A 146 -0.74 11.54 -2.36
C LEU A 146 -0.34 12.89 -2.98
N CYS A 147 -0.95 13.21 -4.11
CA CYS A 147 -0.76 14.47 -4.84
C CYS A 147 -1.86 15.47 -4.46
N PRO A 148 -1.73 16.28 -3.38
CA PRO A 148 -2.79 17.17 -2.96
C PRO A 148 -2.94 18.36 -3.90
N ARG A 149 -4.18 18.85 -4.04
CA ARG A 149 -4.42 20.18 -4.58
C ARG A 149 -4.08 21.22 -3.54
N LEU A 150 -3.25 22.19 -3.90
CA LEU A 150 -2.89 23.28 -3.00
C LEU A 150 -3.73 24.52 -3.30
N LEU A 151 -4.25 25.12 -2.25
CA LEU A 151 -5.06 26.34 -2.30
C LEU A 151 -4.40 27.40 -1.43
N VAL A 152 -4.31 28.63 -1.94
CA VAL A 152 -3.82 29.80 -1.19
C VAL A 152 -4.96 30.77 -0.95
N LYS A 153 -5.12 31.21 0.31
CA LYS A 153 -6.10 32.23 0.67
C LYS A 153 -5.60 33.60 0.18
N ARG A 154 -6.44 34.30 -0.58
CA ARG A 154 -6.26 35.69 -1.04
C ARG A 154 -7.49 36.51 -0.66
N ASP A 155 -7.40 37.82 -0.88
CA ASP A 155 -8.46 38.79 -0.56
C ASP A 155 -9.81 38.39 -1.19
N GLU A 156 -9.79 37.95 -2.46
CA GLU A 156 -11.00 37.57 -3.21
C GLU A 156 -11.48 36.14 -2.96
N GLY A 157 -10.70 35.26 -2.32
CA GLY A 157 -11.08 33.85 -2.21
C GLY A 157 -9.93 32.88 -1.98
N TRP A 158 -10.20 31.60 -2.24
CA TRP A 158 -9.19 30.55 -2.30
C TRP A 158 -8.80 30.34 -3.75
N ASN A 159 -7.51 30.43 -4.05
CA ASN A 159 -7.00 30.26 -5.41
C ASN A 159 -6.15 28.98 -5.45
N GLU A 160 -6.36 28.15 -6.47
CA GLU A 160 -5.54 26.95 -6.70
C GLU A 160 -4.11 27.34 -7.14
N ILE A 161 -3.11 26.58 -6.69
CA ILE A 161 -1.69 26.81 -7.00
C ILE A 161 -1.30 26.04 -8.27
N TYR A 162 -0.51 26.71 -9.12
CA TYR A 162 0.02 26.16 -10.38
C TYR A 162 1.55 26.32 -10.46
N VAL A 163 2.22 25.47 -11.25
CA VAL A 163 3.67 25.42 -11.50
C VAL A 163 4.00 25.60 -12.98
#